data_AF-A0A1H1KMQ2-F1
#
_entry.id   AF-A0A1H1KMQ2-F1
#
_cell.length_a   1.000
_cell.length_b   1.000
_cell.length_c   1.000
_cell.angle_alpha   90.00
_cell.angle_beta   90.00
_cell.angle_gamma   90.00
#
_symmetry.space_group_name_H-M   'P 1'
#
loop_
_entity.id
_entity.type
_entity.pdbx_description
1 polymer ?
#
loop_
_entity_poly.entity_id
_entity_poly.type
_entity_poly.pdbx_seq_one_letter_code
_entity_poly.pdbx_strand_id
1 'polypeptide(L)'
;MRWRVMVELTGQDGTVRTHEVSAGGNTTTEPSSATIGLTRADGKRTLAGLQDHLVRVQTEEYCRGRRRCPRCGSQRPLKDMRTRRLLSLFGTVEVRAPRFLPCRCAVTSRHTLSPVAEIMPGPMRARIRAPDCEDGLASAYRRVRTLLADVSRRRKPFRRANRKHREGFLGV
;
A
#
# COMPACT_ATOMS: atom_id res chain seq x y z
N MET A 1 18.57 12.69 -13.90
CA MET A 1 17.81 11.66 -14.67
C MET A 1 16.32 11.93 -14.52
N ARG A 2 15.48 11.69 -15.54
CA ARG A 2 14.01 11.80 -15.44
C ARG A 2 13.35 10.44 -15.66
N TRP A 3 12.29 10.13 -14.93
CA TRP A 3 11.53 8.88 -15.01
C TRP A 3 10.04 9.12 -14.83
N ARG A 4 9.22 8.17 -15.31
CA ARG A 4 7.77 8.12 -15.15
C ARG A 4 7.33 6.67 -14.93
N VAL A 5 6.31 6.47 -14.11
CA VAL A 5 5.66 5.17 -13.89
C VAL A 5 4.26 5.26 -14.48
N MET A 6 3.99 4.37 -15.44
CA MET A 6 2.69 4.23 -16.06
C MET A 6 2.04 2.94 -15.57
N VAL A 7 0.73 2.97 -15.35
CA VAL A 7 -0.07 1.76 -15.14
C VAL A 7 -1.00 1.58 -16.33
N GLU A 8 -1.02 0.36 -16.85
CA GLU A 8 -2.00 -0.07 -17.84
C GLU A 8 -3.07 -0.90 -17.14
N LEU A 9 -4.32 -0.51 -17.32
CA LEU A 9 -5.48 -1.16 -16.74
C LEU A 9 -6.36 -1.69 -17.87
N THR A 10 -6.51 -3.01 -17.91
CA THR A 10 -7.37 -3.69 -18.88
C THR A 10 -8.71 -3.99 -18.22
N GLY A 11 -9.76 -3.34 -18.70
CA GLY A 11 -11.09 -3.52 -18.18
C GLY A 11 -11.73 -4.85 -18.61
N GLN A 12 -12.82 -5.23 -17.95
CA GLN A 12 -13.57 -6.46 -18.28
C GLN A 12 -14.18 -6.46 -19.69
N ASP A 13 -14.33 -5.29 -20.30
CA ASP A 13 -14.78 -5.14 -21.69
C ASP A 13 -13.62 -5.13 -22.71
N GLY A 14 -12.39 -5.41 -22.26
CA GLY A 14 -11.18 -5.38 -23.08
C GLY A 14 -10.62 -3.97 -23.31
N THR A 15 -11.26 -2.92 -22.76
CA THR A 15 -10.76 -1.55 -22.90
C THR A 15 -9.47 -1.40 -22.11
N VAL A 16 -8.41 -1.02 -22.80
CA VAL A 16 -7.11 -0.70 -22.18
C VAL A 16 -7.04 0.79 -21.87
N ARG A 17 -6.67 1.14 -20.64
CA ARG A 17 -6.45 2.53 -20.21
C ARG A 17 -5.09 2.66 -19.56
N THR A 18 -4.30 3.63 -20.02
CA THR A 18 -2.99 3.93 -19.45
C THR A 18 -3.07 5.20 -18.61
N HIS A 19 -2.54 5.14 -17.39
CA HIS A 19 -2.51 6.28 -16.46
C HIS A 19 -1.09 6.51 -15.93
N GLU A 20 -0.69 7.78 -15.83
CA GLU A 20 0.56 8.14 -15.17
C GLU A 20 0.36 8.12 -13.65
N VAL A 21 1.08 7.23 -12.98
CA VAL A 21 0.99 7.02 -11.53
C VAL A 21 1.89 7.99 -10.78
N SER A 22 3.10 8.18 -11.29
CA SER A 22 4.08 9.09 -10.71
C SER A 22 5.16 9.43 -11.73
N ALA A 23 5.77 10.58 -11.53
CA ALA A 23 6.96 10.98 -12.25
C ALA A 23 7.95 11.58 -11.28
N GLY A 24 9.22 11.53 -11.65
CA GLY A 24 10.27 12.10 -10.87
C GLY A 24 11.55 12.25 -11.65
N GLY A 25 12.56 12.72 -10.94
CA GLY A 25 13.86 13.02 -11.49
C GLY A 25 14.54 14.07 -10.65
N ASN A 26 15.85 13.90 -10.51
CA ASN A 26 16.72 14.86 -9.85
C ASN A 26 17.33 15.80 -10.90
N THR A 27 17.31 17.09 -10.61
CA THR A 27 18.10 18.12 -11.30
C THR A 27 19.48 18.30 -10.65
N THR A 28 19.73 17.63 -9.53
CA THR A 28 20.97 17.74 -8.76
C THR A 28 22.14 17.11 -9.52
N THR A 29 23.22 17.89 -9.64
CA THR A 29 24.40 17.58 -10.47
C THR A 29 25.29 16.48 -9.89
N GLU A 30 25.21 16.20 -8.58
CA GLU A 30 26.02 15.19 -7.92
C GLU A 30 25.17 14.04 -7.35
N PRO A 31 25.33 12.81 -7.87
CA PRO A 31 24.66 11.63 -7.33
C PRO A 31 25.29 11.25 -5.99
N SER A 32 24.48 11.24 -4.94
CA SER A 32 24.82 10.70 -3.61
C SER A 32 24.12 9.35 -3.37
N SER A 33 24.60 8.55 -2.43
CA SER A 33 23.95 7.27 -2.06
C SER A 33 22.48 7.44 -1.62
N ALA A 34 22.10 8.63 -1.14
CA ALA A 34 20.73 8.97 -0.77
C ALA A 34 19.83 9.38 -1.96
N THR A 35 20.42 9.69 -3.12
CA THR A 35 19.72 10.16 -4.32
C THR A 35 19.78 9.18 -5.49
N ILE A 36 20.48 8.05 -5.31
CA ILE A 36 20.47 6.92 -6.24
C ILE A 36 19.18 6.10 -6.01
N GLY A 37 18.39 5.92 -7.07
CA GLY A 37 17.13 5.18 -7.04
C GLY A 37 15.93 6.03 -6.63
N LEU A 38 14.84 5.37 -6.22
CA LEU A 38 13.65 6.05 -5.70
C LEU A 38 13.86 6.43 -4.24
N THR A 39 13.58 7.69 -3.89
CA THR A 39 13.53 8.07 -2.49
C THR A 39 12.32 7.40 -1.82
N ARG A 40 12.35 7.28 -0.48
CA ARG A 40 11.18 6.80 0.29
C ARG A 40 9.92 7.62 -0.01
N ALA A 41 10.08 8.92 -0.27
CA ALA A 41 8.97 9.78 -0.63
C ALA A 41 8.43 9.44 -2.03
N ASP A 42 9.30 9.17 -3.01
CA ASP A 42 8.90 8.75 -4.36
C ASP A 42 8.18 7.39 -4.34
N GLY A 43 8.71 6.44 -3.57
CA GLY A 43 8.08 5.12 -3.38
C GLY A 43 6.68 5.23 -2.79
N LYS A 44 6.51 6.03 -1.73
CA LYS A 44 5.19 6.25 -1.11
C LYS A 44 4.21 6.91 -2.08
N ARG A 45 4.64 7.94 -2.83
CA ARG A 45 3.78 8.61 -3.83
C ARG A 45 3.37 7.66 -4.95
N THR A 46 4.30 6.85 -5.44
CA THR A 46 4.05 5.88 -6.51
C THR A 46 3.03 4.83 -6.07
N LEU A 47 3.19 4.24 -4.88
CA LEU A 47 2.25 3.25 -4.36
C LEU A 47 0.87 3.87 -4.06
N ALA A 48 0.83 5.11 -3.57
CA ALA A 48 -0.41 5.83 -3.33
C ALA A 48 -1.20 6.08 -4.63
N GLY A 49 -0.51 6.54 -5.70
CA GLY A 49 -1.13 6.75 -7.00
C GLY A 49 -1.63 5.44 -7.62
N LEU A 50 -0.84 4.37 -7.52
CA LEU A 50 -1.22 3.06 -8.04
C LEU A 50 -2.49 2.54 -7.33
N GLN A 51 -2.52 2.65 -6.00
CA GLN A 51 -3.67 2.25 -5.19
C GLN A 51 -4.92 3.07 -5.57
N ASP A 52 -4.80 4.38 -5.78
CA ASP A 52 -5.92 5.23 -6.17
C ASP A 52 -6.53 4.78 -7.51
N HIS A 53 -5.69 4.59 -8.53
CA HIS A 53 -6.15 4.15 -9.86
C HIS A 53 -6.80 2.77 -9.82
N LEU A 54 -6.16 1.79 -9.19
CA LEU A 54 -6.68 0.42 -9.11
C LEU A 54 -8.03 0.36 -8.41
N VAL A 55 -8.13 0.99 -7.23
CA VAL A 55 -9.36 0.97 -6.42
C VAL A 55 -10.51 1.65 -7.16
N ARG A 56 -10.25 2.78 -7.83
CA ARG A 56 -11.27 3.50 -8.59
C ARG A 56 -11.79 2.67 -9.76
N VAL A 57 -10.90 2.10 -10.57
CA VAL A 57 -11.31 1.28 -11.72
C VAL A 57 -12.05 0.02 -11.26
N GLN A 58 -11.50 -0.73 -10.30
CA GLN A 58 -12.16 -1.93 -9.77
C GLN A 58 -13.55 -1.63 -9.19
N THR A 59 -13.69 -0.52 -8.46
CA THR A 59 -14.98 -0.11 -7.89
C THR A 59 -15.97 0.27 -9.00
N GLU A 60 -15.53 1.01 -10.00
CA GLU A 60 -16.37 1.42 -11.14
C GLU A 60 -16.86 0.21 -11.94
N GLU A 61 -15.97 -0.74 -12.26
CA GLU A 61 -16.32 -1.96 -12.97
C GLU A 61 -17.30 -2.82 -12.19
N TYR A 62 -17.05 -3.01 -10.90
CA TYR A 62 -17.97 -3.73 -10.02
C TYR A 62 -19.35 -3.07 -9.99
N CYS A 63 -19.41 -1.74 -9.90
CA CYS A 63 -20.66 -1.00 -9.96
C CYS A 63 -21.36 -1.15 -11.32
N ARG A 64 -20.61 -1.13 -12.43
CA ARG A 64 -21.13 -1.31 -13.79
C ARG A 64 -21.74 -2.71 -13.97
N GLY A 65 -21.09 -3.74 -13.45
CA GLY A 65 -21.61 -5.10 -13.42
C GLY A 65 -22.91 -5.19 -12.59
N ARG A 66 -22.89 -4.64 -11.37
CA ARG A 66 -24.06 -4.63 -10.46
C ARG A 66 -25.23 -3.78 -10.96
N ARG A 67 -25.00 -2.81 -11.85
CA ARG A 67 -26.05 -2.01 -12.47
C ARG A 67 -26.95 -2.84 -13.39
N ARG A 68 -26.43 -3.89 -14.04
CA ARG A 68 -27.24 -4.77 -14.89
C ARG A 68 -28.00 -5.76 -14.02
N CYS A 69 -29.29 -5.94 -14.29
CA CYS A 69 -30.09 -6.94 -13.59
C CYS A 69 -29.68 -8.34 -14.05
N PRO A 70 -29.35 -9.28 -13.15
CA PRO A 70 -29.00 -10.64 -13.55
C PRO A 70 -30.18 -11.43 -14.13
N ARG A 71 -31.43 -10.99 -13.89
CA ARG A 71 -32.64 -11.68 -14.36
C ARG A 71 -33.08 -11.25 -15.77
N CYS A 72 -33.13 -9.95 -16.03
CA CYS A 72 -33.65 -9.41 -17.30
C CYS A 72 -32.62 -8.62 -18.11
N GLY A 73 -31.37 -8.49 -17.62
CA GLY A 73 -30.32 -7.72 -18.28
C GLY A 73 -30.49 -6.20 -18.23
N SER A 74 -31.67 -5.69 -17.86
CA SER A 74 -31.94 -4.26 -17.86
C SER A 74 -31.06 -3.48 -16.88
N GLN A 75 -30.79 -2.21 -17.18
CA GLN A 75 -30.08 -1.34 -16.25
C GLN A 75 -30.98 -0.92 -15.10
N ARG A 76 -30.50 -1.09 -13.88
CA ARG A 76 -31.15 -0.58 -12.66
C ARG A 76 -31.09 0.96 -12.65
N PRO A 77 -32.18 1.64 -12.24
CA PRO A 77 -32.17 3.10 -12.10
C PRO A 77 -31.17 3.55 -11.02
N LEU A 78 -30.51 4.68 -11.25
CA LEU A 78 -29.67 5.32 -10.24
C LEU A 78 -30.59 5.98 -9.20
N LYS A 79 -30.36 5.68 -7.91
CA LYS A 79 -31.05 6.36 -6.80
C LYS A 79 -30.35 7.66 -6.46
N ASP A 80 -29.08 7.55 -6.12
CA ASP A 80 -28.20 8.65 -5.73
C ASP A 80 -26.73 8.24 -5.94
N MET A 81 -25.86 9.24 -6.04
CA MET A 81 -24.41 9.07 -6.09
C MET A 81 -23.83 9.57 -4.78
N ARG A 82 -23.10 8.70 -4.06
CA ARG A 82 -22.38 9.06 -2.84
C ARG A 82 -20.87 8.96 -3.07
N THR A 83 -20.11 9.44 -2.10
CA THR A 83 -18.66 9.22 -2.04
C THR A 83 -18.34 8.37 -0.83
N ARG A 84 -17.41 7.43 -0.98
CA ARG A 84 -16.83 6.64 0.12
C ARG A 84 -15.31 6.77 0.12
N ARG A 85 -14.71 6.62 1.30
CA ARG A 85 -13.25 6.71 1.49
C ARG A 85 -12.71 5.36 1.92
N LEU A 86 -11.70 4.87 1.19
CA LEU A 86 -10.90 3.70 1.54
C LEU A 86 -9.58 4.19 2.16
N LEU A 87 -9.31 3.85 3.42
CA LEU A 87 -8.07 4.23 4.10
C LEU A 87 -7.02 3.11 3.97
N SER A 88 -6.14 3.20 2.97
CA SER A 88 -5.04 2.25 2.79
C SER A 88 -3.76 2.69 3.50
N LEU A 89 -2.79 1.76 3.65
CA LEU A 89 -1.44 2.07 4.13
C LEU A 89 -0.74 3.15 3.28
N PHE A 90 -1.05 3.19 1.98
CA PHE A 90 -0.43 4.10 1.02
C PHE A 90 -1.13 5.45 0.97
N GLY A 91 -2.35 5.58 1.52
CA GLY A 91 -3.12 6.81 1.52
C GLY A 91 -4.63 6.57 1.55
N THR A 92 -5.40 7.65 1.58
CA THR A 92 -6.86 7.59 1.49
C THR A 92 -7.30 7.74 0.04
N VAL A 93 -8.09 6.79 -0.45
CA VAL A 93 -8.67 6.79 -1.79
C VAL A 93 -10.15 7.14 -1.70
N GLU A 94 -10.58 8.13 -2.48
CA GLU A 94 -11.99 8.49 -2.58
C GLU A 94 -12.61 7.84 -3.82
N VAL A 95 -13.71 7.13 -3.61
CA VAL A 95 -14.44 6.41 -4.65
C VAL A 95 -15.87 6.91 -4.78
N ARG A 96 -16.37 6.91 -6.01
CA ARG A 96 -17.78 7.10 -6.31
C ARG A 96 -18.57 5.85 -5.91
N ALA A 97 -19.64 6.05 -5.16
CA ALA A 97 -20.48 5.01 -4.61
C ALA A 97 -21.93 5.18 -5.09
N PRO A 98 -22.25 4.75 -6.33
CA PRO A 98 -23.62 4.77 -6.83
C PRO A 98 -24.49 3.79 -6.04
N ARG A 99 -25.72 4.18 -5.77
CA ARG A 99 -26.76 3.29 -5.25
C ARG A 99 -27.84 3.11 -6.30
N PHE A 100 -28.30 1.88 -6.46
CA PHE A 100 -29.28 1.54 -7.48
C PHE A 100 -30.62 1.19 -6.86
N LEU A 101 -31.69 1.67 -7.49
CA LEU A 101 -33.03 1.21 -7.18
C LEU A 101 -33.21 -0.25 -7.64
N PRO A 102 -34.19 -0.97 -7.07
CA PRO A 102 -34.59 -2.28 -7.56
C PRO A 102 -34.91 -2.22 -9.05
N CYS A 103 -34.63 -3.31 -9.76
CA CYS A 103 -35.10 -3.44 -11.12
C CYS A 103 -36.62 -3.59 -11.12
N ARG A 104 -37.31 -3.07 -12.15
CA ARG A 104 -38.77 -3.21 -12.32
C ARG A 104 -39.22 -4.67 -12.42
N CYS A 105 -38.34 -5.58 -12.86
CA CYS A 105 -38.63 -7.02 -12.91
C CYS A 105 -38.50 -7.72 -11.54
N ALA A 106 -38.05 -7.02 -10.50
CA ALA A 106 -37.89 -7.58 -9.16
C ALA A 106 -39.23 -7.53 -8.42
N VAL A 107 -39.87 -8.70 -8.32
CA VAL A 107 -41.16 -8.85 -7.63
C VAL A 107 -40.94 -9.04 -6.12
N THR A 108 -39.86 -9.71 -5.73
CA THR A 108 -39.61 -10.20 -4.37
C THR A 108 -38.60 -9.39 -3.55
N SER A 109 -37.66 -8.65 -4.17
CA SER A 109 -36.70 -7.82 -3.43
C SER A 109 -36.66 -6.37 -3.96
N ARG A 110 -37.14 -5.45 -3.11
CA ARG A 110 -37.24 -4.01 -3.42
C ARG A 110 -36.22 -3.16 -2.64
N HIS A 111 -35.14 -3.76 -2.18
CA HIS A 111 -34.10 -3.02 -1.46
C HIS A 111 -33.20 -2.23 -2.42
N THR A 112 -32.78 -1.04 -1.99
CA THR A 112 -31.76 -0.26 -2.68
C THR A 112 -30.43 -1.02 -2.65
N LEU A 113 -29.87 -1.30 -3.82
CA LEU A 113 -28.56 -1.93 -3.95
C LEU A 113 -27.47 -0.87 -3.71
N SER A 114 -26.44 -1.21 -2.94
CA SER A 114 -25.31 -0.34 -2.68
C SER A 114 -24.01 -1.10 -2.92
N PRO A 115 -23.61 -1.28 -4.20
CA PRO A 115 -22.47 -2.13 -4.59
C PRO A 115 -21.19 -1.82 -3.81
N VAL A 116 -20.86 -0.54 -3.67
CA VAL A 116 -19.64 -0.12 -2.98
C VAL A 116 -19.68 -0.47 -1.49
N ALA A 117 -20.86 -0.55 -0.87
CA ALA A 117 -20.98 -1.00 0.51
C ALA A 117 -20.81 -2.52 0.65
N GLU A 118 -21.02 -3.30 -0.43
CA GLU A 118 -20.81 -4.75 -0.45
C GLU A 118 -19.32 -5.09 -0.46
N ILE A 119 -18.53 -4.40 -1.29
CA ILE A 119 -17.07 -4.62 -1.40
C ILE A 119 -16.25 -3.84 -0.36
N MET A 120 -16.82 -2.78 0.20
CA MET A 120 -16.24 -1.99 1.28
C MET A 120 -17.25 -1.82 2.44
N PRO A 121 -17.48 -2.90 3.21
CA PRO A 121 -18.35 -2.85 4.38
C PRO A 121 -17.66 -2.06 5.50
N GLY A 122 -18.20 -0.87 5.78
CA GLY A 122 -17.83 -0.03 6.93
C GLY A 122 -16.66 0.94 6.74
N PRO A 123 -16.48 1.92 7.66
CA PRO A 123 -15.30 2.76 7.68
C PRO A 123 -14.07 1.92 8.01
N MET A 124 -13.02 2.05 7.21
CA MET A 124 -11.80 1.22 7.24
C MET A 124 -11.02 1.21 8.58
N ARG A 125 -11.46 1.98 9.59
CA ARG A 125 -11.01 1.82 10.99
C ARG A 125 -11.21 0.39 11.52
N ALA A 126 -12.21 -0.35 11.02
CA ALA A 126 -12.42 -1.76 11.39
C ALA A 126 -11.46 -2.73 10.68
N ARG A 127 -10.92 -2.36 9.50
CA ARG A 127 -10.14 -3.26 8.64
C ARG A 127 -8.62 -3.11 8.80
N ILE A 128 -8.13 -1.95 9.23
CA ILE A 128 -6.71 -1.81 9.68
C ILE A 128 -6.44 -2.68 10.93
N ARG A 129 -7.48 -3.13 11.62
CA ARG A 129 -7.39 -4.08 12.75
C ARG A 129 -7.38 -5.56 12.33
N ALA A 130 -7.40 -5.87 11.04
CA ALA A 130 -7.13 -7.23 10.57
C ALA A 130 -5.60 -7.48 10.64
N PRO A 131 -5.11 -8.54 11.31
CA PRO A 131 -3.75 -8.60 11.85
C PRO A 131 -2.61 -8.85 10.85
N ASP A 132 -2.89 -8.96 9.56
CA ASP A 132 -2.06 -9.90 8.78
C ASP A 132 -0.76 -9.35 8.18
N CYS A 133 -0.42 -8.05 8.29
CA CYS A 133 0.81 -7.57 7.61
C CYS A 133 1.69 -6.52 8.32
N GLU A 134 1.33 -5.94 9.47
CA GLU A 134 2.29 -5.06 10.19
C GLU A 134 3.13 -5.81 11.24
N ASP A 135 2.62 -6.92 11.79
CA ASP A 135 3.28 -7.65 12.86
C ASP A 135 4.45 -8.54 12.39
N GLY A 136 4.44 -9.01 11.14
CA GLY A 136 5.48 -9.90 10.60
C GLY A 136 6.86 -9.22 10.51
N LEU A 137 6.91 -8.00 9.99
CA LEU A 137 8.15 -7.22 9.84
C LEU A 137 8.60 -6.60 11.17
N ALA A 138 7.68 -6.11 12.00
CA ALA A 138 8.00 -5.55 13.31
C ALA A 138 8.48 -6.63 14.30
N SER A 139 7.96 -7.86 14.22
CA SER A 139 8.44 -9.02 14.98
C SER A 139 9.84 -9.46 14.52
N ALA A 140 10.08 -9.51 13.21
CA ALA A 140 11.39 -9.83 12.64
C ALA A 140 12.45 -8.80 13.04
N TYR A 141 12.15 -7.50 12.92
CA TYR A 141 13.08 -6.44 13.34
C TYR A 141 13.31 -6.39 14.86
N ARG A 142 12.28 -6.68 15.68
CA ARG A 142 12.47 -6.80 17.14
C ARG A 142 13.38 -7.97 17.50
N ARG A 143 13.18 -9.16 16.90
CA ARG A 143 14.06 -10.32 17.10
C ARG A 143 15.51 -10.05 16.67
N VAL A 144 15.70 -9.42 15.51
CA VAL A 144 17.05 -9.05 15.03
C VAL A 144 17.71 -8.03 15.97
N ARG A 145 16.98 -7.05 16.51
CA ARG A 145 17.51 -6.12 17.51
C ARG A 145 17.90 -6.80 18.81
N THR A 146 17.12 -7.77 19.30
CA THR A 146 17.47 -8.52 20.51
C THR A 146 18.72 -9.37 20.28
N LEU A 147 18.80 -10.07 19.14
CA LEU A 147 19.99 -10.85 18.76
C LEU A 147 21.24 -9.99 18.62
N LEU A 148 21.14 -8.81 17.98
CA LEU A 148 22.26 -7.86 17.88
C LEU A 148 22.67 -7.30 19.25
N ALA A 149 21.71 -7.04 20.14
CA ALA A 149 22.01 -6.58 21.50
C ALA A 149 22.71 -7.67 22.34
N ASP A 150 22.36 -8.94 22.16
CA ASP A 150 23.02 -10.06 22.83
C ASP A 150 24.43 -10.33 22.30
N VAL A 151 24.64 -10.23 20.98
CA VAL A 151 25.97 -10.32 20.38
C VAL A 151 26.88 -9.20 20.89
N SER A 152 26.32 -8.01 21.11
CA SER A 152 27.03 -6.86 21.67
C SER A 152 27.44 -7.07 23.14
N ARG A 153 26.60 -7.75 23.94
CA ARG A 153 26.91 -8.09 25.35
C ARG A 153 27.88 -9.25 25.50
N ARG A 154 27.92 -10.17 24.53
CA ARG A 154 28.83 -11.34 24.56
C ARG A 154 30.26 -11.03 24.09
N ARG A 155 30.51 -9.86 23.48
CA ARG A 155 31.88 -9.38 23.26
C ARG A 155 32.46 -8.86 24.58
N LYS A 156 33.11 -9.74 25.35
CA LYS A 156 34.08 -9.29 26.37
C LYS A 156 35.13 -8.42 25.67
N PRO A 157 35.59 -7.29 26.26
CA PRO A 157 36.71 -6.55 25.71
C PRO A 157 37.92 -7.48 25.64
N PHE A 158 38.50 -7.60 24.45
CA PHE A 158 39.73 -8.35 24.20
C PHE A 158 40.86 -7.66 24.98
N ARG A 159 41.12 -8.09 26.22
CA ARG A 159 42.27 -7.62 27.00
C ARG A 159 43.53 -8.17 26.33
N ARG A 160 44.27 -7.31 25.62
CA ARG A 160 45.67 -7.59 25.23
C ARG A 160 46.50 -7.67 26.52
N ALA A 161 46.78 -8.88 26.99
CA ALA A 161 47.90 -9.11 27.89
C ALA A 161 49.17 -9.15 27.05
N ASN A 162 49.99 -8.10 27.11
CA ASN A 162 51.37 -8.15 26.61
C ASN A 162 52.32 -8.08 27.80
N ARG A 163 52.80 -9.28 28.16
CA ARG A 163 53.94 -9.58 29.02
C ARG A 163 55.20 -9.11 28.27
N LYS A 164 55.85 -8.04 28.73
CA LYS A 164 57.26 -7.77 28.39
C LYS A 164 58.11 -8.10 29.61
N HIS A 165 58.75 -9.27 29.53
CA HIS A 165 60.05 -9.50 30.13
C HIS A 165 60.99 -8.37 29.66
N ARG A 166 61.60 -7.66 30.61
CA ARG A 166 62.97 -7.18 30.44
C ARG A 166 63.64 -7.28 31.81
N GLU A 167 64.47 -8.30 31.91
CA GLU A 167 65.48 -8.49 32.95
C GLU A 167 66.40 -7.28 32.99
N GLY A 168 66.95 -7.03 34.18
CA GLY A 168 67.61 -5.79 34.54
C GLY A 168 68.98 -5.58 33.90
N PHE A 169 69.48 -4.36 34.10
CA PHE A 169 70.89 -4.12 34.32
C PHE A 169 71.03 -2.95 35.29
N LEU A 170 71.84 -3.18 36.33
CA LEU A 170 72.25 -2.24 37.35
C LEU A 170 73.11 -1.12 36.77
N GLY A 171 73.15 0.01 37.48
CA GLY A 171 74.43 0.64 37.84
C GLY A 171 74.76 1.98 37.19
N VAL A 172 74.76 3.00 38.06
CA VAL A 172 75.50 4.28 38.01
C VAL A 172 74.96 5.35 37.08
#